data_AF-A0A238JDZ5-F1
#
_entry.id   AF-A0A238JDZ5-F1
#
_cell.length_a   1.000
_cell.length_b   1.000
_cell.length_c   1.000
_cell.angle_alpha   90.00
_cell.angle_beta   90.00
_cell.angle_gamma   90.00
#
_symmetry.space_group_name_H-M   'P 1'
#
loop_
_entity.id
_entity.type
_entity.pdbx_description
1 polymer ?
#
loop_
_entity_poly.entity_id
_entity_poly.type
_entity_poly.pdbx_seq_one_letter_code
_entity_poly.pdbx_strand_id
1 'polypeptide(L)'
;MSRTSDHRITLRLKPEEHARIVALAGDVPLSAFIREAALGDASGKRAKPQRRVRLEDKAAAAILARLGTHQLVREFRQAARAAENGVLDADAAQLAKIDEAHVLLRDIRAILMDALGRRGS
;
A
#
# COMPACT_ATOMS: atom_id res chain seq x y z
N MET A 1 21.29 2.03 28.68
CA MET A 1 19.87 2.30 28.97
C MET A 1 19.04 1.40 28.06
N SER A 2 18.20 0.53 28.62
CA SER A 2 17.47 -0.49 27.86
C SER A 2 16.56 0.16 26.81
N ARG A 3 16.68 -0.26 25.54
CA ARG A 3 15.88 0.22 24.40
C ARG A 3 14.48 -0.42 24.34
N THR A 4 14.12 -1.23 25.33
CA THR A 4 12.89 -2.00 25.33
C THR A 4 11.72 -1.11 25.77
N SER A 5 10.82 -0.82 24.83
CA SER A 5 9.55 -0.17 25.14
C SER A 5 8.70 -1.07 26.03
N ASP A 6 8.41 -0.61 27.23
CA ASP A 6 7.49 -1.26 28.16
C ASP A 6 6.04 -1.01 27.70
N HIS A 7 5.34 -2.05 27.25
CA HIS A 7 3.99 -1.95 26.68
C HIS A 7 2.92 -2.06 27.78
N ARG A 8 2.91 -1.10 28.73
CA ARG A 8 2.08 -1.19 29.96
C ARG A 8 0.72 -0.48 29.90
N ILE A 9 0.32 0.12 28.78
CA ILE A 9 -0.88 0.96 28.76
C ILE A 9 -2.05 0.23 28.11
N THR A 10 -3.01 -0.18 28.94
CA THR A 10 -4.33 -0.66 28.53
C THR A 10 -5.38 0.33 29.01
N LEU A 11 -6.04 1.02 28.08
CA LEU A 11 -7.08 2.01 28.38
C LEU A 11 -8.46 1.42 28.07
N ARG A 12 -9.36 1.40 29.05
CA ARG A 12 -10.77 1.03 28.82
C ARG A 12 -11.51 2.25 28.28
N LEU A 13 -12.08 2.12 27.09
CA LEU A 13 -12.85 3.16 26.42
C LEU A 13 -14.23 2.64 26.08
N LYS A 14 -15.26 3.47 26.22
CA LYS A 14 -16.55 3.24 25.58
C LYS A 14 -16.40 3.38 24.06
N PRO A 15 -17.28 2.74 23.25
CA PRO A 15 -17.21 2.83 21.79
C PRO A 15 -17.19 4.28 21.26
N GLU A 16 -17.97 5.17 21.88
CA GLU A 16 -18.04 6.59 21.54
C GLU A 16 -16.73 7.34 21.82
N GLU A 17 -16.10 7.05 22.96
CA GLU A 17 -14.82 7.66 23.36
C GLU A 17 -13.70 7.18 22.44
N HIS A 18 -13.69 5.88 22.11
CA HIS A 18 -12.76 5.33 21.14
C HIS A 18 -12.92 5.97 19.77
N ALA A 19 -14.14 6.17 19.28
CA ALA A 19 -14.40 6.84 18.01
C ALA A 19 -13.89 8.29 18.01
N ARG A 20 -14.13 9.04 19.09
CA ARG A 20 -13.61 10.42 19.24
C ARG A 20 -12.09 10.48 19.22
N ILE A 21 -11.42 9.59 19.96
CA ILE A 21 -9.94 9.56 20.00
C ILE A 21 -9.38 9.15 18.65
N VAL A 22 -10.01 8.21 17.94
CA VAL A 22 -9.61 7.84 16.56
C VAL A 22 -9.75 9.02 15.61
N ALA A 23 -10.83 9.79 15.71
CA ALA A 23 -11.04 10.99 14.89
C ALA A 23 -9.98 12.07 15.17
N LEU A 24 -9.65 12.30 16.44
CA LEU A 24 -8.61 13.25 16.84
C LEU A 24 -7.20 12.81 16.41
N ALA A 25 -6.91 11.51 16.45
CA ALA A 25 -5.62 10.96 16.06
C ALA A 25 -5.35 11.03 14.55
N GLY A 26 -6.42 11.02 13.73
CA GLY A 26 -6.30 11.06 12.27
C GLY A 26 -5.43 9.92 11.72
N ASP A 27 -4.35 10.28 11.04
CA ASP A 27 -3.40 9.34 10.42
C ASP A 27 -2.30 8.84 11.37
N VAL A 28 -2.24 9.38 12.59
CA VAL A 28 -1.26 8.99 13.61
C VAL A 28 -1.74 7.72 14.33
N PRO A 29 -0.85 6.74 14.60
CA PRO A 29 -1.19 5.60 15.44
C PRO A 29 -1.71 6.05 16.81
N LEU A 30 -2.81 5.44 17.28
CA LEU A 30 -3.49 5.83 18.52
C LEU A 30 -2.53 5.87 19.73
N SER A 31 -1.59 4.93 19.81
CA SER A 31 -0.59 4.86 20.88
C SER A 31 0.43 6.00 20.82
N ALA A 32 0.76 6.50 19.63
CA ALA A 32 1.62 7.66 19.47
C ALA A 32 0.86 8.94 19.84
N PHE A 33 -0.38 9.09 19.36
CA PHE A 33 -1.26 10.20 19.73
C PHE A 33 -1.50 10.29 21.24
N ILE A 34 -1.83 9.18 21.89
CA ILE A 34 -2.03 9.13 23.36
C ILE A 34 -0.74 9.46 24.10
N ARG A 35 0.42 8.96 23.63
CA ARG A 35 1.71 9.27 24.24
C ARG A 35 2.03 10.75 24.15
N GLU A 36 1.82 11.36 22.99
CA GLU A 36 2.05 12.79 22.76
C GLU A 36 1.11 13.64 23.60
N ALA A 37 -0.18 13.32 23.65
CA ALA A 37 -1.15 14.01 24.49
C ALA A 37 -0.83 13.90 26.00
N ALA A 38 -0.28 12.77 26.46
CA ALA A 38 0.02 12.53 27.87
C ALA A 38 1.40 13.05 28.31
N LEU A 39 2.40 13.03 27.43
CA LEU A 39 3.81 13.34 27.77
C LEU A 39 4.33 14.64 27.12
N GLY A 40 3.60 15.22 26.16
CA GLY A 40 4.00 16.43 25.45
C GLY A 40 5.42 16.35 24.86
N ASP A 41 6.20 17.42 25.08
CA ASP A 41 7.59 17.57 24.61
C ASP A 41 8.58 16.60 25.28
N ALA A 42 8.22 15.99 26.41
CA ALA A 42 9.07 15.00 27.08
C ALA A 42 9.10 13.64 26.34
N SER A 43 8.29 13.47 25.29
CA SER A 43 8.14 12.21 24.58
C SER A 43 9.33 11.80 23.71
N GLY A 44 10.31 12.70 23.46
CA GLY A 44 11.51 12.45 22.68
C GLY A 44 11.20 11.94 21.28
N LYS A 45 11.25 12.83 20.26
CA LYS A 45 10.86 12.55 18.86
C LYS A 45 11.30 11.15 18.39
N ARG A 46 10.38 10.18 18.43
CA ARG A 46 10.59 8.88 17.79
C ARG A 46 10.56 9.07 16.28
N ALA A 47 11.29 8.20 15.57
CA ALA A 47 11.24 8.12 14.11
C ALA A 47 9.79 8.14 13.63
N LYS A 48 9.52 8.96 12.59
CA LYS A 48 8.20 9.27 12.04
C LYS A 48 7.18 8.15 12.28
N PRO A 49 6.04 8.42 12.95
CA PRO A 49 5.03 7.38 13.13
C PRO A 49 4.64 6.82 11.77
N GLN A 50 4.72 5.50 11.61
CA GLN A 50 4.21 4.84 10.42
C GLN A 50 2.71 5.15 10.33
N ARG A 51 2.31 5.78 9.20
CA ARG A 51 0.91 6.11 8.91
C ARG A 51 0.03 4.89 9.16
N ARG A 52 -1.11 5.11 9.80
CA ARG A 52 -2.11 4.05 10.02
C ARG A 52 -2.58 3.52 8.66
N VAL A 53 -2.42 2.21 8.42
CA VAL A 53 -2.88 1.55 7.19
C VAL A 53 -4.40 1.63 7.13
N ARG A 54 -4.93 2.30 6.11
CA ARG A 54 -6.39 2.44 5.89
C ARG A 54 -6.94 1.16 5.24
N LEU A 55 -8.25 0.92 5.35
CA LEU A 55 -8.91 -0.24 4.71
C LEU A 55 -8.77 -0.18 3.18
N GLU A 56 -8.84 1.02 2.62
CA GLU A 56 -8.61 1.31 1.19
C GLU A 56 -7.22 0.86 0.74
N ASP A 57 -6.19 1.08 1.57
CA ASP A 57 -4.83 0.63 1.31
C ASP A 57 -4.77 -0.91 1.26
N LYS A 58 -5.57 -1.63 2.06
CA LYS A 58 -5.60 -3.10 2.00
C LYS A 58 -6.28 -3.61 0.72
N ALA A 59 -7.36 -2.95 0.28
CA ALA A 59 -8.08 -3.31 -0.94
C ALA A 59 -7.19 -3.11 -2.18
N ALA A 60 -6.52 -1.96 -2.28
CA ALA A 60 -5.59 -1.68 -3.37
C ALA A 60 -4.42 -2.67 -3.41
N ALA A 61 -3.87 -3.04 -2.23
CA ALA A 61 -2.81 -4.04 -2.14
C ALA A 61 -3.29 -5.44 -2.57
N ALA A 62 -4.52 -5.83 -2.21
CA ALA A 62 -5.11 -7.10 -2.61
C ALA A 62 -5.34 -7.17 -4.13
N ILE A 63 -5.82 -6.08 -4.73
CA ILE A 63 -5.98 -5.95 -6.19
C ILE A 63 -4.62 -6.10 -6.89
N LEU A 64 -3.58 -5.39 -6.42
CA LEU A 64 -2.23 -5.50 -6.97
C LEU A 64 -1.66 -6.92 -6.87
N ALA A 65 -1.81 -7.56 -5.71
CA ALA A 65 -1.34 -8.93 -5.50
C ALA A 65 -2.03 -9.90 -6.47
N ARG A 66 -3.35 -9.78 -6.61
CA ARG A 66 -4.16 -10.62 -7.51
C ARG A 66 -3.86 -10.36 -8.98
N LEU A 67 -3.63 -9.10 -9.37
CA LEU A 67 -3.21 -8.75 -10.73
C LEU A 67 -1.82 -9.34 -11.06
N GLY A 68 -0.89 -9.32 -10.08
CA GLY A 68 0.45 -9.86 -10.23
C GLY A 68 0.50 -11.38 -10.36
N THR A 69 -0.41 -12.10 -9.72
CA THR A 69 -0.49 -13.57 -9.75
C THR A 69 -1.47 -14.13 -10.77
N HIS A 70 -2.30 -13.29 -11.38
CA HIS A 70 -3.33 -13.74 -12.32
C HIS A 70 -2.72 -14.44 -13.54
N GLN A 71 -3.26 -15.61 -13.86
CA GLN A 71 -2.77 -16.44 -14.97
C GLN A 71 -2.83 -15.71 -16.31
N LEU A 72 -3.94 -15.02 -16.62
CA LEU A 72 -4.05 -14.22 -17.85
C LEU A 72 -2.95 -13.16 -18.00
N VAL A 73 -2.53 -12.50 -16.91
CA VAL A 73 -1.47 -11.48 -16.96
C VAL A 73 -0.10 -12.13 -17.23
N ARG A 74 0.10 -13.36 -16.75
CA ARG A 74 1.31 -14.14 -17.02
C ARG A 74 1.35 -14.62 -18.47
N GLU A 75 0.26 -15.19 -18.96
CA GLU A 75 0.11 -15.64 -20.35
C GLU A 75 0.28 -14.47 -21.32
N PHE A 76 -0.32 -13.33 -20.99
CA PHE A 76 -0.16 -12.11 -21.78
C PHE A 76 1.31 -11.64 -21.86
N ARG A 77 2.02 -11.60 -20.73
CA ARG A 77 3.46 -11.26 -20.73
C ARG A 77 4.31 -12.26 -21.51
N GLN A 78 3.94 -13.54 -21.49
CA GLN A 78 4.62 -14.57 -22.29
C GLN A 78 4.35 -14.37 -23.78
N ALA A 79 3.10 -14.09 -24.17
CA ALA A 79 2.72 -13.79 -25.55
C ALA A 79 3.45 -12.55 -26.07
N ALA A 80 3.54 -11.49 -25.25
CA ALA A 80 4.28 -10.29 -25.59
C ALA A 80 5.76 -10.56 -25.85
N ARG A 81 6.42 -11.29 -24.95
CA ARG A 81 7.83 -11.71 -25.13
C ARG A 81 8.03 -12.61 -26.35
N ALA A 82 7.08 -13.51 -26.62
CA ALA A 82 7.15 -14.37 -27.79
C ALA A 82 7.03 -13.55 -29.09
N ALA A 83 6.19 -12.51 -29.09
CA ALA A 83 6.04 -11.60 -30.22
C ALA A 83 7.28 -10.70 -30.40
N GLU A 84 7.81 -10.12 -29.32
CA GLU A 84 9.06 -9.32 -29.35
C GLU A 84 10.26 -10.11 -29.87
N ASN A 85 10.36 -11.40 -29.51
CA ASN A 85 11.46 -12.28 -29.94
C ASN A 85 11.23 -12.89 -31.33
N GLY A 86 10.14 -12.56 -32.01
CA GLY A 86 9.77 -13.14 -33.31
C GLY A 86 9.42 -14.63 -33.27
N VAL A 87 9.14 -15.18 -32.08
CA VAL A 87 8.73 -16.58 -31.87
C VAL A 87 7.24 -16.75 -32.15
N LEU A 88 6.46 -15.68 -31.96
CA LEU A 88 5.05 -15.63 -32.33
C LEU A 88 4.93 -14.86 -33.65
N ASP A 89 4.44 -15.54 -34.71
CA ASP A 89 4.01 -14.87 -35.94
C ASP A 89 2.78 -14.01 -35.63
N ALA A 90 3.03 -12.75 -35.28
CA ALA A 90 2.04 -11.74 -35.00
C ALA A 90 2.17 -10.63 -36.04
N ASP A 91 1.04 -10.20 -36.61
CA ASP A 91 1.02 -9.04 -37.49
C ASP A 91 1.26 -7.74 -36.69
N ALA A 92 1.54 -6.64 -37.40
CA ALA A 92 1.80 -5.34 -36.79
C ALA A 92 0.62 -4.82 -35.95
N ALA A 93 -0.62 -5.20 -36.28
CA ALA A 93 -1.80 -4.78 -35.54
C ALA A 93 -1.95 -5.57 -34.22
N GLN A 94 -1.55 -6.84 -34.19
CA GLN A 94 -1.49 -7.67 -33.00
C GLN A 94 -0.39 -7.20 -32.06
N LEU A 95 0.78 -6.85 -32.58
CA LEU A 95 1.88 -6.25 -31.80
C LEU A 95 1.44 -4.94 -31.13
N ALA A 96 0.76 -4.06 -31.87
CA ALA A 96 0.25 -2.80 -31.32
C ALA A 96 -0.74 -3.01 -30.15
N LYS A 97 -1.63 -4.00 -30.24
CA LYS A 97 -2.58 -4.35 -29.16
C LYS A 97 -1.88 -4.90 -27.92
N ILE A 98 -0.79 -5.65 -28.12
CA ILE A 98 0.03 -6.14 -27.01
C ILE A 98 0.72 -4.96 -26.30
N ASP A 99 1.28 -4.01 -27.05
CA ASP A 99 1.88 -2.83 -26.46
C ASP A 99 0.87 -1.97 -25.70
N GLU A 100 -0.32 -1.76 -26.26
CA GLU A 100 -1.40 -1.01 -25.62
C GLU A 100 -1.81 -1.65 -24.27
N ALA A 101 -1.97 -2.96 -24.24
CA ALA A 101 -2.30 -3.67 -23.01
C ALA A 101 -1.14 -3.66 -21.98
N HIS A 102 0.12 -3.64 -22.42
CA HIS A 102 1.26 -3.42 -21.52
C HIS A 102 1.23 -2.02 -20.87
N VAL A 103 0.94 -0.99 -21.66
CA VAL A 103 0.80 0.39 -21.15
C VAL A 103 -0.32 0.45 -20.11
N LEU A 104 -1.50 -0.10 -20.42
CA LEU A 104 -2.63 -0.12 -19.50
C LEU A 104 -2.30 -0.82 -18.17
N LEU A 105 -1.65 -1.98 -18.22
CA LEU A 105 -1.26 -2.72 -17.01
C LEU A 105 -0.22 -1.95 -16.16
N ARG A 106 0.71 -1.25 -16.81
CA ARG A 106 1.69 -0.40 -16.13
C ARG A 106 1.00 0.77 -15.44
N ASP A 107 0.03 1.39 -16.09
CA ASP A 107 -0.68 2.56 -15.56
C ASP A 107 -1.58 2.16 -14.38
N ILE A 108 -2.31 1.03 -14.49
CA ILE A 108 -3.06 0.45 -13.37
C ILE A 108 -2.14 0.19 -12.17
N ARG A 109 -0.95 -0.37 -12.41
CA ARG A 109 0.03 -0.60 -11.33
C ARG A 109 0.50 0.72 -10.71
N ALA A 110 0.76 1.74 -11.52
CA ALA A 110 1.20 3.04 -11.02
C ALA A 110 0.14 3.71 -10.14
N ILE A 111 -1.12 3.73 -10.60
CA ILE A 111 -2.25 4.29 -9.85
C ILE A 111 -2.42 3.57 -8.51
N LEU A 112 -2.35 2.24 -8.50
CA LEU A 112 -2.51 1.47 -7.26
C LEU A 112 -1.32 1.67 -6.31
N MET A 113 -0.09 1.79 -6.82
CA MET A 113 1.08 2.09 -5.97
C MET A 113 1.01 3.50 -5.37
N ASP A 114 0.51 4.48 -6.10
CA ASP A 114 0.30 5.84 -5.63
C ASP A 114 -0.80 5.90 -4.55
N ALA A 115 -1.92 5.21 -4.79
CA ALA A 115 -2.99 5.06 -3.81
C ALA A 115 -2.50 4.44 -2.48
N LEU A 116 -1.54 3.51 -2.55
CA LEU A 116 -0.90 2.90 -1.38
C LEU A 116 0.14 3.79 -0.67
N GLY A 117 0.48 4.95 -1.23
CA GLY A 117 1.58 5.78 -0.76
C GLY A 117 2.95 5.11 -0.87
N ARG A 118 3.07 4.04 -1.69
CA ARG A 118 4.33 3.33 -1.96
C ARG A 118 4.92 3.81 -3.28
N ARG A 119 5.33 5.08 -3.35
CA ARG A 119 6.24 5.50 -4.42
C ARG A 119 7.56 4.80 -4.21
N GLY A 120 8.03 4.07 -5.23
CA GLY A 120 9.24 3.27 -5.18
C GLY A 120 10.41 4.07 -4.61
N SER A 121 10.93 3.60 -3.47
CA SER A 121 12.28 3.88 -3.01
C SER A 121 13.27 2.98 -3.73
#